data_AF-A0A816Z355-F1
#
_entry.id   AF-A0A816Z355-F1
#
_cell.length_a   1.000
_cell.length_b   1.000
_cell.length_c   1.000
_cell.angle_alpha   90.00
_cell.angle_beta   90.00
_cell.angle_gamma   90.00
#
_symmetry.space_group_name_H-M   'P 1'
#
loop_
_entity.id
_entity.type
_entity.pdbx_description
1 polymer ?
#
loop_
_entity_poly.entity_id
_entity_poly.type
_entity_poly.pdbx_seq_one_letter_code
_entity_poly.pdbx_strand_id
1 'polypeptide(L)'
;MESMDNIRTVHQLNKQGSLADKYESLTNQCLKIARRYCVIHSAVWSINFAFPWFVASALYESGLMLVDHGVLQPKDLIWLYVYVFFTLGSTDAAYMLIYELGQSTSAVANFLDLFDLIPKIDNNSTDGMEITDLKGDIEFDQVHFVYPSRPNRVIYKNFNLHIKSGQSVAIVGEFRIKYKLTNELYYNKIMNIIEIEKFSIFFRLSNSSETIET
;
A
#
# COMPACT_ATOMS: atom_id res chain seq x y z
N MET A 1 3.28 -2.59 14.02
CA MET A 1 3.96 -3.85 13.66
C MET A 1 5.45 -3.77 13.98
N GLU A 2 6.20 -2.81 13.44
CA GLU A 2 7.65 -2.68 13.67
C GLU A 2 8.09 -2.77 15.15
N SER A 3 7.33 -2.19 16.08
CA SER A 3 7.63 -2.21 17.52
C SER A 3 7.28 -3.53 18.21
N MET A 4 6.34 -4.29 17.66
CA MET A 4 5.99 -5.64 18.13
C MET A 4 7.02 -6.65 17.64
N ASP A 5 7.48 -6.51 16.40
CA ASP A 5 8.52 -7.38 15.81
C ASP A 5 9.87 -7.20 16.53
N ASN A 6 10.16 -5.99 17.02
CA ASN A 6 11.41 -5.66 17.70
C ASN A 6 11.26 -5.43 19.21
N ILE A 7 10.38 -6.18 19.88
CA ILE A 7 10.05 -5.97 21.30
C ILE A 7 11.27 -6.05 22.24
N ARG A 8 12.23 -6.95 21.95
CA ARG A 8 13.48 -7.09 22.73
C ARG A 8 14.33 -5.83 22.62
N THR A 9 14.43 -5.23 21.44
CA THR A 9 15.20 -4.01 21.19
C THR A 9 14.56 -2.81 21.88
N VAL A 10 13.23 -2.69 21.83
CA VAL A 10 12.49 -1.61 22.52
C VAL A 10 12.69 -1.70 24.03
N HIS A 11 12.71 -2.91 24.58
CA HIS A 11 12.97 -3.15 26.00
C HIS A 11 14.42 -2.82 26.38
N GLN A 12 15.41 -3.29 25.61
CA GLN A 12 16.83 -3.02 25.85
C GLN A 12 17.18 -1.53 25.80
N LEU A 13 16.52 -0.76 24.93
CA LEU A 13 16.71 0.68 24.83
C LEU A 13 15.87 1.48 25.82
N ASN A 14 15.06 0.81 26.66
CA ASN A 14 14.12 1.43 27.60
C ASN A 14 13.22 2.50 26.92
N LYS A 15 12.79 2.24 25.68
CA LYS A 15 12.00 3.17 24.85
C LYS A 15 10.50 2.91 24.89
N GLN A 16 10.05 2.01 25.76
CA GLN A 16 8.64 1.62 25.88
C GLN A 16 7.72 2.82 26.11
N GLY A 17 8.07 3.73 27.03
CA GLY A 17 7.30 4.94 27.31
C GLY A 17 7.18 5.87 26.11
N SER A 18 8.29 6.26 25.50
CA SER A 18 8.29 7.14 24.32
C SER A 18 7.49 6.57 23.14
N LEU A 19 7.46 5.24 23.00
CA LEU A 19 6.72 4.56 21.94
C LEU A 19 5.22 4.48 22.25
N ALA A 20 4.88 4.28 23.53
CA ALA A 20 3.51 4.40 24.03
C ALA A 20 2.97 5.82 23.85
N ASP A 21 3.73 6.86 24.20
CA ASP A 21 3.34 8.26 24.01
C ASP A 21 3.10 8.58 22.53
N LYS A 22 3.98 8.07 21.65
CA LYS A 22 3.81 8.22 20.20
C LYS A 22 2.52 7.55 19.72
N TYR A 23 2.26 6.32 20.17
CA TYR A 23 1.03 5.59 19.82
C TYR A 23 -0.22 6.28 20.35
N GLU A 24 -0.17 6.78 21.58
CA GLU A 24 -1.25 7.55 22.21
C GLU A 24 -1.51 8.84 21.43
N SER A 25 -0.47 9.57 21.02
CA SER A 25 -0.63 10.80 20.25
C SER A 25 -1.30 10.56 18.88
N LEU A 26 -0.95 9.48 18.19
CA LEU A 26 -1.55 9.08 16.91
C LEU A 26 -3.00 8.63 17.11
N THR A 27 -3.23 7.80 18.14
CA THR A 27 -4.58 7.31 18.48
C THR A 27 -5.51 8.46 18.86
N ASN A 28 -5.04 9.43 19.66
CA ASN A 28 -5.81 10.61 20.04
C ASN A 28 -6.15 11.50 18.85
N GLN A 29 -5.27 11.61 17.85
CA GLN A 29 -5.58 12.34 16.61
C GLN A 29 -6.68 11.61 15.81
N CYS A 30 -6.55 10.30 15.63
CA CYS A 30 -7.57 9.48 14.98
C CYS A 30 -8.91 9.55 15.72
N LEU A 31 -8.89 9.52 17.06
CA LEU A 31 -10.08 9.56 17.91
C LEU A 31 -10.81 10.91 17.79
N LYS A 32 -10.09 12.03 17.74
CA LYS A 32 -10.70 13.36 17.51
C LYS A 32 -11.42 13.43 16.17
N ILE A 33 -10.82 12.88 15.12
CA ILE A 33 -11.42 12.82 13.78
C ILE A 33 -12.65 11.90 13.81
N ALA A 34 -12.50 10.68 14.34
CA ALA A 34 -13.56 9.69 14.42
C ALA A 34 -14.75 10.19 15.26
N ARG A 35 -14.51 10.89 16.37
CA ARG A 35 -15.58 11.46 17.21
C ARG A 35 -16.35 12.54 16.45
N ARG A 36 -15.67 13.46 15.76
CA ARG A 36 -16.34 14.49 14.93
C ARG A 36 -17.15 13.84 13.81
N TYR A 37 -16.55 12.87 13.12
CA TYR A 37 -17.21 12.10 12.09
C TYR A 37 -18.48 11.41 12.61
N CYS A 38 -18.40 10.74 13.76
CA CYS A 38 -19.53 10.04 14.37
C CYS A 38 -20.68 10.99 14.75
N VAL A 39 -20.37 12.17 15.33
CA VAL A 39 -21.41 13.16 15.68
C VAL A 39 -22.10 13.69 14.42
N ILE A 40 -21.34 14.01 13.38
CA ILE A 40 -21.90 14.49 12.11
C ILE A 40 -22.72 13.38 11.44
N HIS A 41 -22.17 12.17 11.35
CA HIS A 41 -22.82 11.04 10.71
C HIS A 41 -24.11 10.62 11.43
N SER A 42 -24.10 10.56 12.76
CA SER A 42 -25.29 10.25 13.55
C SER A 42 -26.37 11.32 13.41
N ALA A 43 -26.01 12.61 13.37
CA ALA A 43 -26.96 13.69 13.12
C ALA A 43 -27.59 13.58 11.72
N VAL A 44 -26.78 13.35 10.68
CA VAL A 44 -27.27 13.15 9.30
C VAL A 44 -28.20 11.96 9.22
N TRP A 45 -27.84 10.83 9.83
CA TRP A 45 -28.66 9.63 9.82
C TRP A 45 -29.97 9.81 10.60
N SER A 46 -29.94 10.54 11.71
CA SER A 46 -31.13 10.87 12.49
C SER A 46 -32.11 11.74 11.70
N ILE A 47 -31.61 12.74 10.98
CA ILE A 47 -32.44 13.60 10.11
C ILE A 47 -33.01 12.79 8.95
N ASN A 48 -32.18 11.97 8.31
CA ASN A 48 -32.60 11.13 7.20
C ASN A 48 -33.69 10.12 7.61
N PHE A 49 -33.57 9.53 8.80
CA PHE A 49 -34.59 8.61 9.31
C PHE A 49 -35.86 9.34 9.75
N ALA A 50 -35.76 10.50 10.41
CA ALA A 50 -36.92 11.23 10.91
C ALA A 50 -37.77 11.86 9.80
N PHE A 51 -37.15 12.35 8.73
CA PHE A 51 -37.84 13.11 7.69
C PHE A 51 -38.99 12.33 6.98
N PRO A 52 -38.81 11.07 6.53
CA PRO A 52 -39.89 10.27 5.96
C PRO A 52 -41.06 10.05 6.92
N TRP A 53 -40.82 9.91 8.22
CA TRP A 53 -41.88 9.74 9.21
C TRP A 53 -42.73 11.00 9.37
N PHE A 54 -42.12 12.19 9.34
CA PHE A 54 -42.86 13.45 9.32
C PHE A 54 -43.70 13.61 8.06
N VAL A 55 -43.14 13.28 6.90
CA VAL A 55 -43.87 13.32 5.61
C VAL A 55 -45.03 12.32 5.61
N ALA A 56 -44.81 11.10 6.11
CA ALA A 56 -45.86 10.08 6.22
C ALA A 56 -46.99 10.51 7.16
N SER A 57 -46.67 11.15 8.28
CA SER A 57 -47.66 11.71 9.21
C SER A 57 -48.50 12.81 8.55
N ALA A 58 -47.86 13.76 7.86
CA ALA A 58 -48.55 14.84 7.16
C ALA A 58 -49.42 14.32 6.01
N LEU A 59 -48.94 13.31 5.28
CA LEU A 59 -49.71 12.63 4.23
C LEU A 59 -50.95 11.92 4.80
N TYR A 60 -50.81 11.28 5.97
CA TYR A 60 -51.92 10.63 6.63
C TYR A 60 -52.98 11.64 7.11
N GLU A 61 -52.56 12.73 7.75
CA GLU A 61 -53.46 13.78 8.23
C GLU A 61 -54.22 14.48 7.09
N SER A 62 -53.49 14.89 6.05
CA SER A 62 -54.12 15.46 4.84
C SER A 62 -55.02 14.44 4.15
N GLY A 63 -54.61 13.17 4.08
CA GLY A 63 -55.41 12.08 3.55
C GLY A 63 -56.74 11.89 4.27
N LEU A 64 -56.75 11.99 5.60
CA LEU A 64 -57.99 11.95 6.40
C LEU A 64 -58.90 13.12 6.07
N MET A 65 -58.36 14.34 5.94
CA MET A 65 -59.15 15.50 5.56
C MET A 65 -59.85 15.32 4.20
N LEU A 66 -59.21 14.68 3.21
CA LEU A 66 -59.84 14.38 1.92
C LEU A 66 -60.93 13.31 2.01
N VAL A 67 -60.78 12.35 2.92
CA VAL A 67 -61.81 11.33 3.20
C VAL A 67 -63.05 11.99 3.84
N ASP A 68 -62.85 12.91 4.78
CA ASP A 68 -63.95 13.64 5.44
C ASP A 68 -64.75 14.50 4.45
N HIS A 69 -64.08 15.06 3.43
CA HIS A 69 -64.74 15.80 2.34
C HIS A 69 -65.36 14.89 1.25
N GLY A 70 -65.28 13.56 1.41
CA GLY A 70 -65.86 12.59 0.48
C GLY A 70 -65.15 12.49 -0.87
N VAL A 71 -63.97 13.08 -1.01
CA VAL A 71 -63.18 13.07 -2.26
C VAL A 71 -62.46 11.72 -2.43
N LEU A 72 -62.04 11.12 -1.32
CA LEU A 72 -61.27 9.88 -1.32
C LEU A 72 -61.98 8.79 -0.49
N GLN A 73 -61.92 7.54 -0.94
CA GLN A 73 -62.39 6.42 -0.13
C GLN A 73 -61.31 6.02 0.89
N PRO A 74 -61.68 5.61 2.13
CA PRO A 74 -60.72 5.18 3.15
C PRO A 74 -59.78 4.06 2.67
N LYS A 75 -60.29 3.14 1.83
CA LYS A 75 -59.49 2.05 1.25
C LYS A 75 -58.35 2.56 0.37
N ASP A 76 -58.58 3.64 -0.38
CA ASP A 76 -57.61 4.19 -1.33
C ASP A 76 -56.49 4.91 -0.58
N LEU A 77 -56.78 5.51 0.58
CA LEU A 77 -55.79 6.09 1.48
C LEU A 77 -54.84 5.03 2.05
N ILE A 78 -55.37 3.88 2.49
CA ILE A 78 -54.56 2.79 3.05
C ILE A 78 -53.63 2.22 1.97
N TRP A 79 -54.12 1.99 0.75
CA TRP A 79 -53.29 1.52 -0.35
C TRP A 79 -52.20 2.54 -0.73
N LEU A 80 -52.53 3.82 -0.82
CA LEU A 80 -51.55 4.89 -1.05
C LEU A 80 -50.42 4.85 -0.01
N TYR A 81 -50.78 4.70 1.27
CA TYR A 81 -49.80 4.58 2.35
C TYR A 81 -48.92 3.33 2.19
N VAL A 82 -49.52 2.16 1.95
CA VAL A 82 -48.76 0.91 1.71
C VAL A 82 -47.79 1.05 0.55
N TYR A 83 -48.19 1.67 -0.56
CA TYR A 83 -47.33 1.90 -1.72
C TYR A 83 -46.13 2.79 -1.40
N VAL A 84 -46.34 3.88 -0.64
CA VAL A 84 -45.25 4.79 -0.24
C VAL A 84 -44.22 4.07 0.64
N PHE A 85 -44.65 3.24 1.60
CA PHE A 85 -43.71 2.48 2.43
C PHE A 85 -42.95 1.42 1.63
N PHE A 86 -43.61 0.76 0.69
CA PHE A 86 -42.98 -0.26 -0.15
C PHE A 86 -41.92 0.34 -1.08
N THR A 87 -42.17 1.52 -1.66
CA THR A 87 -41.20 2.21 -2.52
C THR A 87 -40.03 2.79 -1.72
N LEU A 88 -40.28 3.33 -0.53
CA LEU A 88 -39.22 3.77 0.39
C LEU A 88 -38.29 2.62 0.77
N GLY A 89 -38.84 1.46 1.17
CA GLY A 89 -38.03 0.28 1.51
C GLY A 89 -37.21 -0.25 0.31
N SER A 90 -37.79 -0.25 -0.89
CA SER A 90 -37.11 -0.69 -2.10
C SER A 90 -35.96 0.25 -2.52
N THR A 91 -36.14 1.56 -2.31
CA THR A 91 -35.13 2.58 -2.62
C THR A 91 -33.94 2.51 -1.67
N ASP A 92 -34.17 2.23 -0.39
CA ASP A 92 -33.09 2.06 0.60
C ASP A 92 -32.19 0.86 0.27
N ALA A 93 -32.79 -0.27 -0.13
CA ALA A 93 -32.04 -1.42 -0.61
C ALA A 93 -31.17 -1.10 -1.84
N ALA A 94 -31.72 -0.33 -2.79
CA ALA A 94 -30.96 0.14 -3.95
C ALA A 94 -29.82 1.10 -3.56
N TYR A 95 -30.04 1.99 -2.59
CA TYR A 95 -29.01 2.90 -2.09
C TYR A 95 -27.84 2.15 -1.47
N MET A 96 -28.11 1.10 -0.68
CA MET A 96 -27.06 0.26 -0.09
C MET A 96 -26.18 -0.39 -1.15
N LEU A 97 -26.78 -0.92 -2.22
CA LEU A 97 -26.05 -1.53 -3.34
C LEU A 97 -25.15 -0.50 -4.05
N ILE A 98 -25.66 0.70 -4.32
CA ILE A 98 -24.88 1.77 -4.96
C ILE A 98 -23.69 2.17 -4.07
N TYR A 99 -23.89 2.27 -2.76
CA TYR A 99 -22.84 2.61 -1.81
C TYR A 99 -21.72 1.56 -1.77
N GLU A 100 -22.08 0.27 -1.73
CA GLU A 100 -21.12 -0.83 -1.75
C GLU A 100 -20.31 -0.87 -3.05
N LEU A 101 -20.98 -0.69 -4.20
CA LEU A 101 -20.31 -0.60 -5.50
C LEU A 101 -19.33 0.58 -5.53
N GLY A 102 -19.71 1.74 -5.01
CA GLY A 102 -18.84 2.91 -4.94
C GLY A 102 -17.57 2.71 -4.12
N GLN A 103 -17.63 1.95 -3.01
CA GLN A 103 -16.43 1.62 -2.25
C GLN A 103 -15.57 0.56 -2.97
N SER A 104 -16.21 -0.43 -3.60
CA SER A 104 -15.52 -1.50 -4.33
C SER A 104 -14.70 -0.96 -5.51
N THR A 105 -15.22 0.00 -6.28
CA THR A 105 -14.50 0.57 -7.42
C THR A 105 -13.19 1.25 -7.01
N SER A 106 -13.13 1.89 -5.84
CA SER A 106 -11.90 2.50 -5.35
C SER A 106 -10.83 1.46 -5.00
N ALA A 107 -11.23 0.31 -4.43
CA ALA A 107 -10.30 -0.77 -4.13
C ALA A 107 -9.78 -1.43 -5.43
N VAL A 108 -10.68 -1.65 -6.39
CA VAL A 108 -10.33 -2.21 -7.71
C VAL A 108 -9.39 -1.27 -8.46
N ALA A 109 -9.60 0.04 -8.40
CA ALA A 109 -8.70 1.02 -9.05
C ALA A 109 -7.26 0.91 -8.53
N ASN A 110 -7.07 0.90 -7.21
CA ASN A 110 -5.73 0.73 -6.62
C ASN A 110 -5.10 -0.61 -6.98
N PHE A 111 -5.91 -1.67 -7.06
CA PHE A 111 -5.41 -2.99 -7.47
C PHE A 111 -4.98 -3.01 -8.93
N LEU A 112 -5.77 -2.41 -9.83
CA LEU A 112 -5.43 -2.29 -11.24
C LEU A 112 -4.17 -1.44 -11.44
N ASP A 113 -4.02 -0.33 -10.70
CA ASP A 113 -2.80 0.49 -10.74
C ASP A 113 -1.54 -0.30 -10.36
N LEU A 114 -1.66 -1.26 -9.43
CA LEU A 114 -0.57 -2.15 -9.05
C LEU A 114 -0.37 -3.28 -10.06
N PHE A 115 -1.44 -3.78 -10.67
CA PHE A 115 -1.40 -4.88 -11.63
C PHE A 115 -0.80 -4.44 -12.97
N ASP A 116 -1.14 -3.24 -13.43
CA ASP A 116 -0.62 -2.64 -14.66
C ASP A 116 0.80 -2.08 -14.51
N LEU A 117 1.39 -2.18 -13.31
CA LEU A 117 2.77 -1.78 -13.06
C LEU A 117 3.74 -2.72 -13.79
N ILE A 118 4.33 -2.22 -14.89
CA ILE A 118 5.42 -2.93 -15.58
C ILE A 118 6.72 -2.70 -14.80
N PRO A 119 7.30 -3.73 -14.15
CA PRO A 119 8.56 -3.57 -13.43
C PRO A 119 9.70 -3.30 -14.42
N LYS A 120 10.62 -2.40 -14.06
CA LYS A 120 11.81 -2.12 -14.90
C LYS A 120 12.76 -3.32 -15.04
N ILE A 121 12.70 -4.24 -14.09
CA ILE A 121 13.46 -5.49 -14.09
C ILE A 121 12.43 -6.59 -13.95
N ASP A 122 12.21 -7.33 -15.03
CA ASP A 122 11.30 -8.47 -15.04
C ASP A 122 12.07 -9.75 -14.71
N ASN A 123 11.89 -10.25 -13.48
CA ASN A 123 12.51 -11.51 -13.04
C ASN A 123 11.87 -12.75 -13.68
N ASN A 124 10.68 -12.62 -14.27
CA ASN A 124 9.95 -13.74 -14.87
C ASN A 124 10.10 -13.78 -16.40
N SER A 125 10.79 -12.80 -16.99
CA SER A 125 11.06 -12.80 -18.42
C SER A 125 12.06 -13.90 -18.78
N THR A 126 11.73 -14.67 -19.83
CA THR A 126 12.63 -15.64 -20.47
C THR A 126 13.50 -15.02 -21.56
N ASP A 127 13.41 -13.70 -21.81
CA ASP A 127 14.19 -13.00 -22.85
C ASP A 127 15.68 -12.78 -22.46
N GLY A 128 16.20 -13.57 -21.53
CA GLY A 128 17.60 -13.58 -21.14
C GLY A 128 18.43 -14.50 -22.04
N MET A 129 19.68 -14.11 -22.31
CA MET A 129 20.64 -14.99 -22.97
C MET A 129 21.06 -16.09 -21.99
N GLU A 130 20.67 -17.34 -22.25
CA GLU A 130 21.11 -18.50 -21.46
C GLU A 130 22.55 -18.87 -21.85
N ILE A 131 23.51 -18.56 -20.99
CA ILE A 131 24.93 -18.77 -21.26
C ILE A 131 25.29 -20.23 -20.94
N THR A 132 25.51 -21.04 -21.97
CA THR A 132 25.83 -22.48 -21.85
C THR A 132 27.29 -22.78 -21.50
N ASP A 133 28.23 -21.88 -21.83
CA ASP A 133 29.67 -22.09 -21.62
C ASP A 133 30.30 -20.85 -20.96
N LEU A 134 30.10 -20.72 -19.64
CA LEU A 134 30.56 -19.58 -18.85
C LEU A 134 32.01 -19.79 -18.41
N LYS A 135 32.96 -19.04 -19.00
CA LYS A 135 34.36 -19.03 -18.55
C LYS A 135 34.55 -18.47 -17.15
N GLY A 136 33.66 -17.58 -16.68
CA GLY A 136 33.68 -17.05 -15.31
C GLY A 136 34.62 -15.86 -15.08
N ASP A 137 35.08 -15.18 -16.13
CA ASP A 137 35.77 -13.89 -16.01
C ASP A 137 34.76 -12.77 -15.75
N ILE A 138 35.00 -11.94 -14.73
CA ILE A 138 34.10 -10.84 -14.32
C ILE A 138 34.86 -9.51 -14.45
N GLU A 139 34.30 -8.58 -15.21
CA GLU A 139 34.83 -7.23 -15.39
C GLU A 139 33.79 -6.17 -15.00
N PHE A 140 34.20 -5.23 -14.16
CA PHE A 140 33.51 -3.98 -13.88
C PHE A 140 34.32 -2.87 -14.56
N ASP A 141 33.71 -2.15 -15.50
CA ASP A 141 34.31 -1.03 -16.21
C ASP A 141 33.49 0.24 -15.99
N GLN A 142 34.14 1.28 -15.47
CA GLN A 142 33.63 2.61 -15.17
C GLN A 142 32.26 2.64 -14.50
N VAL A 143 32.04 1.72 -13.55
CA VAL A 143 30.71 1.57 -12.95
C VAL A 143 30.39 2.77 -12.05
N HIS A 144 29.24 3.38 -12.32
CA HIS A 144 28.64 4.44 -11.52
C HIS A 144 27.36 3.92 -10.86
N PHE A 145 27.27 4.07 -9.54
CA PHE A 145 26.11 3.58 -8.81
C PHE A 145 25.64 4.57 -7.75
N VAL A 146 24.32 4.78 -7.74
CA VAL A 146 23.60 5.64 -6.81
C VAL A 146 22.31 4.93 -6.41
N TYR A 147 22.03 4.85 -5.10
CA TYR A 147 20.73 4.35 -4.65
C TYR A 147 19.61 5.36 -5.00
N PRO A 148 18.50 4.93 -5.63
CA PRO A 148 17.39 5.83 -5.97
C PRO A 148 16.78 6.56 -4.77
N SER A 149 16.79 5.93 -3.59
CA SER A 149 16.31 6.54 -2.33
C SER A 149 17.23 7.64 -1.79
N ARG A 150 18.46 7.74 -2.29
CA ARG A 150 19.48 8.72 -1.85
C ARG A 150 20.29 9.23 -3.06
N PRO A 151 19.66 9.98 -3.98
CA PRO A 151 20.30 10.41 -5.23
C PRO A 151 21.53 11.29 -5.01
N ASN A 152 21.60 12.01 -3.88
CA ASN A 152 22.70 12.91 -3.55
C ASN A 152 23.98 12.21 -3.05
N ARG A 153 23.96 10.88 -2.88
CA ARG A 153 25.14 10.12 -2.43
C ARG A 153 25.53 9.07 -3.46
N VAL A 154 26.53 9.41 -4.24
CA VAL A 154 27.21 8.48 -5.14
C VAL A 154 27.99 7.46 -4.31
N ILE A 155 27.74 6.17 -4.54
CA ILE A 155 28.42 5.08 -3.84
C ILE A 155 29.67 4.66 -4.61
N TYR A 156 29.53 4.43 -5.92
CA TYR A 156 30.64 4.12 -6.82
C TYR A 156 30.73 5.19 -7.89
N LYS A 157 31.94 5.70 -8.11
CA LYS A 157 32.27 6.66 -9.17
C LYS A 157 33.49 6.13 -9.92
N ASN A 158 33.32 5.79 -11.20
CA ASN A 158 34.37 5.18 -12.04
C ASN A 158 34.97 3.91 -11.40
N PHE A 159 34.15 2.99 -10.90
CA PHE A 159 34.66 1.76 -10.29
C PHE A 159 35.10 0.76 -11.37
N ASN A 160 36.37 0.36 -11.31
CA ASN A 160 36.99 -0.60 -12.22
C ASN A 160 37.53 -1.79 -11.44
N LEU A 161 37.16 -3.02 -11.83
CA LEU A 161 37.65 -4.24 -11.21
C LEU A 161 37.60 -5.40 -12.20
N HIS A 162 38.67 -6.17 -12.30
CA HIS A 162 38.73 -7.35 -13.15
C HIS A 162 39.10 -8.59 -12.31
N ILE A 163 38.26 -9.61 -12.36
CA ILE A 163 38.41 -10.87 -11.64
C ILE A 163 38.46 -11.99 -12.67
N LYS A 164 39.58 -12.74 -12.68
CA LYS A 164 39.74 -13.88 -13.58
C LYS A 164 39.00 -15.10 -13.06
N SER A 165 38.61 -15.99 -13.97
CA SER A 165 38.05 -17.29 -13.64
C SER A 165 38.94 -18.08 -12.67
N GLY A 166 38.32 -18.64 -11.64
CA GLY A 166 39.00 -19.39 -10.58
C GLY A 166 39.79 -18.53 -9.58
N GLN A 167 39.80 -17.20 -9.72
CA GLN A 167 40.46 -16.29 -8.78
C GLN A 167 39.51 -15.85 -7.68
N SER A 168 39.90 -16.07 -6.42
CA SER A 168 39.22 -15.46 -5.28
C SER A 168 39.79 -14.07 -5.01
N VAL A 169 38.96 -13.04 -5.13
CA VAL A 169 39.32 -11.64 -4.81
C VAL A 169 38.50 -11.19 -3.61
N ALA A 170 39.18 -10.68 -2.59
CA ALA A 170 38.53 -10.04 -1.44
C ALA A 170 38.48 -8.52 -1.66
N ILE A 171 37.28 -7.96 -1.72
CA ILE A 171 37.09 -6.51 -1.73
C ILE A 171 37.17 -6.02 -0.28
N VAL A 172 38.28 -5.38 0.06
CA VAL A 172 38.47 -4.72 1.36
C VAL A 172 38.22 -3.23 1.22
N GLY A 173 37.47 -2.66 2.16
CA GLY A 173 37.18 -1.24 2.18
C GLY A 173 36.97 -0.74 3.60
N GLU A 174 37.08 0.58 3.80
CA GLU A 174 36.69 1.20 5.06
C GLU A 174 35.17 1.12 5.22
N PHE A 175 34.71 0.10 5.94
CA PHE A 175 33.36 0.13 6.48
C PHE A 175 33.29 1.26 7.49
N ARG A 176 32.61 2.37 7.14
CA ARG A 176 32.20 3.39 8.11
C ARG A 176 31.08 2.86 9.00
N ILE A 177 31.40 1.81 9.76
CA ILE A 177 30.56 1.15 10.74
C ILE A 177 31.22 1.45 12.09
N LYS A 178 30.71 2.46 12.81
CA LYS A 178 31.20 2.84 14.15
C LYS A 178 30.73 1.85 15.24
N TYR A 179 30.80 0.55 15.00
CA TYR A 179 30.44 -0.46 16.00
C TYR A 179 31.62 -1.41 16.18
N LYS A 180 32.13 -1.46 17.41
CA LYS A 180 33.23 -2.34 17.86
C LYS A 180 32.79 -3.80 17.71
N LEU A 181 33.16 -4.46 16.61
CA LEU A 181 32.92 -5.89 16.41
C LEU A 181 33.95 -6.71 17.17
N THR A 182 33.49 -7.39 18.23
CA THR A 182 34.29 -8.25 19.10
C THR A 182 33.95 -9.73 18.85
N ASN A 183 33.86 -10.17 17.59
CA ASN A 183 33.63 -11.59 17.29
C ASN A 183 34.10 -11.98 15.88
N GLU A 184 35.09 -12.88 15.84
CA GLU A 184 35.72 -13.42 14.62
C GLU A 184 34.77 -14.27 13.74
N LEU A 185 33.63 -14.70 14.28
CA LEU A 185 32.67 -15.56 13.57
C LEU A 185 31.90 -14.85 12.43
N TYR A 186 31.77 -13.52 12.48
CA TYR A 186 31.00 -12.76 11.48
C TYR A 186 31.75 -12.59 10.14
N TYR A 187 33.08 -12.65 10.15
CA TYR A 187 33.88 -12.49 8.94
C TYR A 187 33.64 -13.60 7.92
N ASN A 188 33.54 -14.85 8.37
CA ASN A 188 33.28 -16.00 7.49
C ASN A 188 31.86 -15.98 6.90
N LYS A 189 30.88 -15.39 7.59
CA LYS A 189 29.50 -15.35 7.11
C LYS A 189 29.25 -14.20 6.13
N ILE A 190 29.94 -13.07 6.29
CA ILE A 190 29.85 -11.93 5.38
C ILE A 190 30.58 -12.23 4.05
N MET A 191 31.70 -12.96 4.08
CA MET A 191 32.40 -13.41 2.87
C MET A 191 31.50 -14.24 1.94
N ASN A 192 30.65 -15.12 2.49
CA ASN A 192 29.74 -15.95 1.70
C ASN A 192 28.46 -15.23 1.24
N ILE A 193 28.12 -14.05 1.79
CA ILE A 193 26.87 -13.33 1.47
C ILE A 193 27.06 -12.27 0.37
N ILE A 194 28.31 -11.92 0.02
CA ILE A 194 28.56 -10.96 -1.07
C ILE A 194 28.32 -11.60 -2.46
N GLU A 195 28.10 -12.91 -2.54
CA GLU A 195 27.55 -13.54 -3.74
C GLU A 195 26.09 -13.10 -3.98
N ILE A 196 25.93 -12.23 -4.98
CA ILE A 196 24.79 -12.24 -5.92
C ILE A 196 23.45 -11.66 -5.40
N GLU A 197 23.41 -10.47 -4.78
CA GLU A 197 22.09 -9.85 -4.53
C GLU A 197 21.80 -8.46 -5.13
N LYS A 198 22.77 -7.59 -5.48
CA LYS A 198 22.40 -6.23 -5.95
C LYS A 198 23.33 -5.59 -6.97
N PHE A 199 23.78 -6.35 -7.97
CA PHE A 199 24.35 -5.74 -9.16
C PHE A 199 23.60 -6.24 -10.39
N SER A 200 22.90 -5.34 -11.08
CA SER A 200 22.67 -5.49 -12.51
C SER A 200 24.04 -5.34 -13.16
N ILE A 201 24.74 -6.46 -13.33
CA ILE A 201 26.07 -6.50 -13.96
C ILE A 201 25.83 -6.41 -15.47
N PHE A 202 26.27 -5.32 -16.09
CA PHE A 202 26.44 -5.28 -17.54
C PHE A 202 27.67 -6.12 -17.87
N PHE A 203 27.47 -7.36 -18.34
CA PHE A 203 28.55 -8.17 -18.87
C PHE A 203 28.96 -7.61 -20.23
N ARG A 204 30.18 -7.05 -20.33
CA ARG A 204 30.83 -6.87 -21.63
C ARG A 204 31.63 -8.13 -21.93
N LEU A 205 31.07 -9.01 -22.74
CA LEU A 205 31.80 -10.19 -23.23
C LEU A 205 32.90 -9.70 -24.17
N SER A 206 34.15 -9.81 -23.74
CA SER A 206 35.32 -9.63 -24.62
C SER A 206 35.42 -10.82 -25.57
N ASN A 207 34.61 -10.79 -26.63
CA ASN A 207 34.99 -11.41 -27.90
C ASN A 207 34.26 -10.69 -29.04
N SER A 208 35.08 -10.13 -29.94
CA SER A 208 34.74 -9.44 -31.19
C SER A 208 33.93 -8.14 -31.07
N SER A 209 34.47 -7.15 -31.77
CA SER A 209 33.91 -5.85 -32.10
C SER A 209 32.45 -5.93 -32.56
N GLU A 210 31.52 -5.51 -31.70
CA GLU A 210 30.28 -4.85 -32.13
C GLU A 210 29.63 -4.15 -30.93
N THR A 211 29.53 -2.83 -31.04
CA THR A 211 28.79 -1.94 -30.13
C THR A 211 27.32 -1.96 -30.52
N ILE A 212 26.43 -2.34 -29.61
CA ILE A 212 24.99 -2.05 -29.73
C ILE A 212 24.59 -1.23 -28.50
N GLU A 213 24.26 0.04 -28.76
CA GLU A 213 23.65 0.97 -27.82
C GLU A 213 22.17 0.62 -27.63
N THR A 214 21.72 0.60 -26.38
CA THR A 214 20.34 0.95 -25.96
C THR A 214 20.38 1.61 -24.60
#